data_AF-F0JD55-F1
#
_entry.id   AF-F0JD55-F1
#
_cell.length_a   1.000
_cell.length_b   1.000
_cell.length_c   1.000
_cell.angle_alpha   90.00
_cell.angle_beta   90.00
_cell.angle_gamma   90.00
#
_symmetry.space_group_name_H-M   'P 1'
#
loop_
_entity.id
_entity.type
_entity.pdbx_description
1 polymer ?
#
loop_
_entity_poly.entity_id
_entity_poly.type
_entity_poly.pdbx_seq_one_letter_code
_entity_poly.pdbx_strand_id
1 'polypeptide(L)'
;MEIIFSAHGHSCDLALHPVSEKTARTIEKYGPDVYSMKALEWWRKGNTATWGMRIDDMCNIQVTVDGKPVEFDYGNIIAHPLQIRRRMFLDSRAKYLCVLGFDNEICKFSWKWSNVSEYDPSKFEFMVHQWDRIMGEEGYYILDEIRYGNEFATSHDWCDASGFTLVAPRIIDLDEVRRELAQGGPEHMGPAFPSPQHTTPSPKSPE
;
A
#
# COMPACT_ATOMS: atom_id res chain seq x y z
N MET A 1 18.35 10.79 -24.56
CA MET A 1 17.05 11.39 -24.20
C MET A 1 16.82 11.28 -22.70
N GLU A 2 15.93 12.10 -22.22
CA GLU A 2 15.38 12.09 -20.87
C GLU A 2 13.97 11.51 -20.90
N ILE A 3 13.70 10.53 -20.04
CA ILE A 3 12.36 9.99 -19.82
C ILE A 3 11.92 10.42 -18.43
N ILE A 4 10.71 10.99 -18.31
CA ILE A 4 10.07 11.26 -17.03
C ILE A 4 8.75 10.51 -17.00
N PHE A 5 8.57 9.66 -16.00
CA PHE A 5 7.29 9.10 -15.60
C PHE A 5 6.77 9.88 -14.39
N SER A 6 5.55 10.38 -14.45
CA SER A 6 4.92 11.09 -13.34
C SER A 6 3.59 10.43 -12.99
N ALA A 7 3.32 10.27 -11.69
CA ALA A 7 2.03 9.86 -11.17
C ALA A 7 1.53 10.92 -10.18
N HIS A 8 0.28 11.33 -10.29
CA HIS A 8 -0.35 12.33 -9.44
C HIS A 8 -1.71 11.82 -8.96
N GLY A 9 -1.90 11.75 -7.66
CA GLY A 9 -3.11 11.14 -7.08
C GLY A 9 -2.93 10.92 -5.58
N HIS A 10 -3.72 10.00 -5.01
CA HIS A 10 -3.57 9.61 -3.63
C HIS A 10 -2.27 8.83 -3.41
N SER A 11 -1.37 9.37 -2.61
CA SER A 11 -0.23 8.66 -2.06
C SER A 11 -0.57 8.05 -0.71
N CYS A 12 0.15 6.99 -0.38
CA CYS A 12 -0.01 6.28 0.87
C CYS A 12 1.34 6.02 1.52
N ASP A 13 1.42 6.13 2.84
CA ASP A 13 2.49 5.59 3.66
C ASP A 13 1.84 4.61 4.64
N LEU A 14 1.76 3.35 4.22
CA LEU A 14 1.10 2.28 4.96
C LEU A 14 2.13 1.28 5.47
N ALA A 15 2.14 1.08 6.78
CA ALA A 15 2.98 0.12 7.45
C ALA A 15 2.19 -1.16 7.78
N LEU A 16 2.80 -2.31 7.45
CA LEU A 16 2.27 -3.63 7.80
C LEU A 16 3.22 -4.31 8.79
N HIS A 17 2.82 -4.34 10.06
CA HIS A 17 3.70 -4.76 11.16
C HIS A 17 3.22 -6.04 11.83
N PRO A 18 4.10 -7.01 12.12
CA PRO A 18 3.78 -8.08 13.04
C PRO A 18 3.66 -7.53 14.47
N VAL A 19 2.58 -7.88 15.16
CA VAL A 19 2.29 -7.38 16.51
C VAL A 19 2.00 -8.50 17.49
N SER A 20 2.32 -8.27 18.77
CA SER A 20 1.94 -9.19 19.84
C SER A 20 0.42 -9.18 20.07
N GLU A 21 -0.12 -10.24 20.67
CA GLU A 21 -1.54 -10.28 21.05
C GLU A 21 -1.94 -9.15 21.99
N LYS A 22 -1.06 -8.77 22.94
CA LYS A 22 -1.28 -7.62 23.82
C LYS A 22 -1.40 -6.32 23.03
N THR A 23 -0.55 -6.14 22.02
CA THR A 23 -0.56 -4.97 21.13
C THR A 23 -1.82 -4.95 20.29
N ALA A 24 -2.20 -6.08 19.68
CA ALA A 24 -3.44 -6.22 18.90
C ALA A 24 -4.66 -5.81 19.74
N ARG A 25 -4.84 -6.39 20.93
CA ARG A 25 -5.94 -6.02 21.86
C ARG A 25 -5.94 -4.55 22.26
N THR A 26 -4.75 -3.95 22.40
CA THR A 26 -4.63 -2.51 22.68
C THR A 26 -5.17 -1.71 21.50
N ILE A 27 -4.79 -2.09 20.29
CA ILE A 27 -5.21 -1.41 19.07
C ILE A 27 -6.72 -1.55 18.87
N GLU A 28 -7.28 -2.73 19.06
CA GLU A 28 -8.73 -2.97 19.00
C GLU A 28 -9.50 -2.15 20.04
N LYS A 29 -8.94 -1.99 21.24
CA LYS A 29 -9.58 -1.24 22.33
C LYS A 29 -9.60 0.27 22.08
N TYR A 30 -8.52 0.83 21.56
CA TYR A 30 -8.33 2.28 21.47
C TYR A 30 -8.51 2.84 20.05
N GLY A 31 -8.55 1.98 19.01
CA GLY A 31 -8.81 2.39 17.64
C GLY A 31 -7.85 3.50 17.18
N PRO A 32 -8.34 4.58 16.53
CA PRO A 32 -7.48 5.68 16.06
C PRO A 32 -6.66 6.38 17.16
N ASP A 33 -7.08 6.36 18.42
CA ASP A 33 -6.35 7.03 19.51
C ASP A 33 -4.94 6.45 19.71
N VAL A 34 -4.71 5.22 19.23
CA VAL A 34 -3.45 4.49 19.35
C VAL A 34 -2.28 5.21 18.68
N TYR A 35 -2.55 6.05 17.67
CA TYR A 35 -1.54 6.85 16.99
C TYR A 35 -0.86 7.88 17.90
N SER A 36 -1.55 8.31 18.96
CA SER A 36 -1.03 9.24 19.98
C SER A 36 -0.35 8.53 21.15
N MET A 37 -0.43 7.21 21.23
CA MET A 37 0.08 6.45 22.37
C MET A 37 1.59 6.23 22.25
N LYS A 38 2.34 6.69 23.25
CA LYS A 38 3.80 6.48 23.34
C LYS A 38 4.24 5.02 23.13
N ALA A 39 3.44 4.07 23.60
CA ALA A 39 3.71 2.64 23.47
C ALA A 39 3.73 2.14 22.01
N LEU A 40 3.19 2.92 21.07
CA LEU A 40 3.17 2.57 19.65
C LEU A 40 4.04 3.48 18.78
N GLU A 41 4.81 4.42 19.33
CA GLU A 41 5.72 5.28 18.53
C GLU A 41 6.68 4.50 17.60
N TRP A 42 6.88 3.21 17.85
CA TRP A 42 7.64 2.32 16.97
C TRP A 42 7.03 2.15 15.57
N TRP A 43 5.72 2.38 15.38
CA TRP A 43 5.06 2.11 14.10
C TRP A 43 5.62 2.97 12.95
N ARG A 44 6.12 4.18 13.26
CA ARG A 44 6.82 5.07 12.32
C ARG A 44 8.33 4.83 12.22
N LYS A 45 8.91 3.99 13.08
CA LYS A 45 10.36 3.77 13.17
C LYS A 45 10.81 2.48 12.46
N GLY A 46 9.89 1.74 11.82
CA GLY A 46 10.19 0.47 11.16
C GLY A 46 10.27 0.58 9.63
N ASN A 47 11.03 -0.34 9.01
CA ASN A 47 11.19 -0.42 7.54
C ASN A 47 10.08 -1.24 6.85
N THR A 48 8.91 -1.35 7.45
CA THR A 48 7.76 -2.10 6.92
C THR A 48 6.74 -1.21 6.22
N ALA A 49 6.99 0.10 6.20
CA ALA A 49 6.24 1.07 5.43
C ALA A 49 6.31 0.74 3.93
N THR A 50 5.20 1.00 3.26
CA THR A 50 5.08 1.03 1.80
C THR A 50 4.64 2.45 1.48
N TRP A 51 5.60 3.24 1.01
CA TRP A 51 5.34 4.59 0.53
C TRP A 51 5.17 4.52 -0.98
N GLY A 52 4.01 4.90 -1.49
CA GLY A 52 3.69 4.71 -2.90
C GLY A 52 2.48 5.51 -3.35
N MET A 53 2.23 5.49 -4.65
CA MET A 53 1.05 6.08 -5.28
C MET A 53 -0.04 5.02 -5.40
N ARG A 54 -1.22 5.30 -4.86
CA ARG A 54 -2.40 4.46 -5.08
C ARG A 54 -2.81 4.55 -6.54
N ILE A 55 -3.03 3.40 -7.19
CA ILE A 55 -3.53 3.34 -8.55
C ILE A 55 -5.06 3.18 -8.48
N ASP A 56 -5.76 4.32 -8.44
CA ASP A 56 -7.21 4.44 -8.42
C ASP A 56 -7.71 5.39 -9.53
N ASP A 57 -8.99 5.76 -9.48
CA ASP A 57 -9.63 6.68 -10.41
C ASP A 57 -9.10 8.13 -10.32
N MET A 58 -8.46 8.49 -9.21
CA MET A 58 -7.84 9.79 -8.99
C MET A 58 -6.38 9.83 -9.44
N CYS A 59 -5.77 8.68 -9.73
CA CYS A 59 -4.39 8.58 -10.17
C CYS A 59 -4.25 8.96 -11.66
N ASN A 60 -3.67 10.12 -11.92
CA ASN A 60 -3.27 10.57 -13.24
C ASN A 60 -1.80 10.24 -13.51
N ILE A 61 -1.53 9.64 -14.66
CA ILE A 61 -0.18 9.25 -15.07
C ILE A 61 0.20 9.96 -16.36
N GLN A 62 1.45 10.42 -16.42
CA GLN A 62 2.00 11.08 -17.59
C GLN A 62 3.43 10.62 -17.84
N VAL A 63 3.73 10.24 -19.08
CA VAL A 63 5.09 9.93 -19.53
C VAL A 63 5.54 10.99 -20.52
N THR A 64 6.75 11.51 -20.35
CA THR A 64 7.36 12.45 -21.28
C THR A 64 8.75 12.00 -21.71
N VAL A 65 9.09 12.26 -22.98
CA VAL A 65 10.42 12.06 -23.56
C VAL A 65 10.94 13.42 -24.04
N ASP A 66 12.08 13.84 -23.50
CA ASP A 66 12.66 15.18 -23.72
C ASP A 66 11.60 16.30 -23.54
N GLY A 67 10.75 16.15 -22.53
CA GLY A 67 9.67 17.09 -22.17
C GLY A 67 8.39 16.99 -23.02
N LYS A 68 8.32 16.11 -24.02
CA LYS A 68 7.13 15.90 -24.86
C LYS A 68 6.31 14.72 -24.35
N PRO A 69 4.99 14.86 -24.14
CA PRO A 69 4.14 13.73 -23.79
C PRO A 69 4.20 12.63 -24.85
N VAL A 70 4.24 11.39 -24.39
CA VAL A 70 4.17 10.18 -25.23
C VAL A 70 3.03 9.29 -24.77
N GLU A 71 2.51 8.47 -25.67
CA GLU A 71 1.50 7.48 -25.32
C GLU A 71 2.09 6.38 -24.44
N PHE A 72 1.27 5.95 -23.47
CA PHE A 72 1.60 4.88 -22.54
C PHE A 72 0.31 4.14 -22.16
N ASP A 73 0.37 2.81 -22.15
CA ASP A 73 -0.75 1.95 -21.74
C ASP A 73 -0.71 1.70 -20.22
N TYR A 74 -1.64 2.33 -19.51
CA TYR A 74 -1.76 2.23 -18.05
C TYR A 74 -2.08 0.82 -17.56
N GLY A 75 -2.69 -0.03 -18.39
CA GLY A 75 -3.00 -1.41 -18.04
C GLY A 75 -1.75 -2.22 -17.66
N ASN A 76 -0.60 -1.85 -18.22
CA ASN A 76 0.68 -2.53 -17.94
C ASN A 76 1.17 -2.37 -16.50
N ILE A 77 0.73 -1.32 -15.79
CA ILE A 77 1.17 -1.05 -14.41
C ILE A 77 0.67 -2.14 -13.47
N ILE A 78 -0.60 -2.53 -13.62
CA ILE A 78 -1.26 -3.50 -12.74
C ILE A 78 -1.31 -4.91 -13.34
N ALA A 79 -0.67 -5.14 -14.49
CA ALA A 79 -0.68 -6.45 -15.15
C ALA A 79 0.05 -7.52 -14.32
N HIS A 80 1.14 -7.15 -13.65
CA HIS A 80 2.00 -8.06 -12.88
C HIS A 80 2.41 -7.48 -11.52
N PRO A 81 1.47 -7.28 -10.57
CA PRO A 81 1.79 -6.72 -9.28
C PRO A 81 2.69 -7.69 -8.47
N LEU A 82 3.69 -7.13 -7.80
CA LEU A 82 4.51 -7.83 -6.84
C LEU A 82 3.69 -8.21 -5.60
N GLN A 83 3.65 -9.50 -5.30
CA GLN A 83 2.99 -10.04 -4.09
C GLN A 83 3.95 -10.25 -2.90
N ILE A 84 5.20 -9.74 -3.02
CA ILE A 84 6.38 -10.13 -2.23
C ILE A 84 6.16 -10.06 -0.71
N ARG A 85 5.48 -9.03 -0.20
CA ARG A 85 5.40 -8.81 1.27
C ARG A 85 4.38 -9.71 1.98
N ARG A 86 3.42 -10.31 1.28
CA ARG A 86 2.39 -11.17 1.90
C ARG A 86 2.97 -12.50 2.36
N ARG A 87 3.84 -13.10 1.54
CA ARG A 87 4.34 -14.46 1.78
C ARG A 87 5.26 -14.56 2.99
N MET A 88 6.13 -13.56 3.19
CA MET A 88 7.04 -13.51 4.34
C MET A 88 6.30 -13.62 5.68
N PHE A 89 5.17 -12.93 5.83
CA PHE A 89 4.42 -12.96 7.09
C PHE A 89 3.61 -14.25 7.24
N LEU A 90 3.03 -14.76 6.16
CA LEU A 90 2.28 -16.02 6.19
C LEU A 90 3.15 -17.20 6.62
N ASP A 91 4.39 -17.26 6.15
CA ASP A 91 5.35 -18.31 6.49
C ASP A 91 6.05 -18.07 7.85
N SER A 92 5.81 -16.93 8.50
CA SER A 92 6.36 -16.61 9.82
C SER A 92 5.55 -17.23 10.98
N ARG A 93 6.05 -17.09 12.22
CA ARG A 93 5.32 -17.46 13.44
C ARG A 93 4.41 -16.34 13.98
N ALA A 94 4.31 -15.20 13.29
CA ALA A 94 3.44 -14.13 13.72
C ALA A 94 1.97 -14.59 13.70
N LYS A 95 1.21 -14.20 14.72
CA LYS A 95 -0.24 -14.43 14.79
C LYS A 95 -1.03 -13.23 14.28
N TYR A 96 -0.60 -12.01 14.62
CA TYR A 96 -1.29 -10.79 14.23
C TYR A 96 -0.41 -9.90 13.39
N LEU A 97 -0.98 -9.32 12.34
CA LEU A 97 -0.44 -8.13 11.67
C LEU A 97 -1.29 -6.92 12.02
N CYS A 98 -0.69 -5.74 11.91
CA CYS A 98 -1.38 -4.47 12.03
C CYS A 98 -1.07 -3.57 10.84
N VAL A 99 -2.12 -2.93 10.31
CA VAL A 99 -2.03 -1.85 9.32
C VAL A 99 -2.17 -0.51 10.03
N LEU A 100 -1.19 0.36 9.81
CA LEU A 100 -1.12 1.73 10.35
C LEU A 100 -0.60 2.66 9.26
N GLY A 101 -1.03 3.92 9.24
CA GLY A 101 -0.53 4.89 8.26
C GLY A 101 -1.61 5.77 7.67
N PHE A 102 -1.40 6.26 6.46
CA PHE A 102 -2.37 7.03 5.67
C PHE A 102 -2.39 6.58 4.22
N ASP A 103 -3.45 6.90 3.49
CA ASP A 103 -3.63 6.48 2.10
C ASP A 103 -4.33 7.49 1.19
N ASN A 104 -4.53 8.73 1.65
CA ASN A 104 -5.38 9.70 0.98
C ASN A 104 -4.69 11.04 0.69
N GLU A 105 -3.36 11.11 0.78
CA GLU A 105 -2.65 12.37 0.55
C GLU A 105 -2.49 12.63 -0.95
N ILE A 106 -3.01 13.76 -1.44
CA ILE A 106 -2.80 14.13 -2.84
C ILE A 106 -1.35 14.57 -3.07
N CYS A 107 -0.62 13.81 -3.86
CA CYS A 107 0.80 14.01 -4.13
C CYS A 107 1.17 13.75 -5.58
N LYS A 108 2.35 14.22 -5.97
CA LYS A 108 2.98 13.91 -7.26
C LYS A 108 4.30 13.20 -7.03
N PHE A 109 4.47 12.03 -7.66
CA PHE A 109 5.74 11.31 -7.74
C PHE A 109 6.29 11.37 -9.15
N SER A 110 7.60 11.50 -9.27
CA SER A 110 8.28 11.53 -10.56
C SER A 110 9.52 10.64 -10.55
N TRP A 111 9.68 9.84 -11.61
CA TRP A 111 10.84 9.01 -11.88
C TRP A 111 11.48 9.48 -13.18
N LYS A 112 12.77 9.78 -13.14
CA LYS A 112 13.50 10.33 -14.28
C LYS A 112 14.71 9.49 -14.64
N TRP A 113 14.81 9.11 -15.91
CA TRP A 113 15.97 8.43 -16.49
C TRP A 113 16.66 9.36 -17.48
N SER A 114 17.95 9.57 -17.28
CA SER A 114 18.79 10.36 -18.18
C SER A 114 19.61 9.45 -19.08
N ASN A 115 20.10 9.99 -20.21
CA ASN A 115 20.99 9.29 -21.15
C ASN A 115 20.41 8.02 -21.77
N VAL A 116 19.08 7.93 -21.92
CA VAL A 116 18.44 6.82 -22.62
C VAL A 116 18.72 6.94 -24.13
N SER A 117 19.05 5.82 -24.79
CA SER A 117 19.36 5.79 -26.22
C SER A 117 18.12 5.78 -27.12
N GLU A 118 17.09 5.05 -26.70
CA GLU A 118 15.83 4.88 -27.41
C GLU A 118 14.67 4.68 -26.42
N TYR A 119 13.56 5.38 -26.66
CA TYR A 119 12.32 5.20 -25.90
C TYR A 119 11.58 3.96 -26.40
N ASP A 120 11.27 3.08 -25.47
CA ASP A 120 10.52 1.85 -25.69
C ASP A 120 9.66 1.59 -24.45
N PRO A 121 8.32 1.76 -24.54
CA PRO A 121 7.43 1.61 -23.39
C PRO A 121 7.42 0.18 -22.83
N SER A 122 7.86 -0.83 -23.60
CA SER A 122 7.94 -2.22 -23.13
C SER A 122 9.07 -2.45 -22.11
N LYS A 123 9.99 -1.49 -21.97
CA LYS A 123 11.09 -1.55 -21.01
C LYS A 123 10.71 -1.10 -19.61
N PHE A 124 9.49 -0.58 -19.40
CA PHE A 124 9.03 -0.26 -18.07
C PHE A 124 8.77 -1.53 -17.25
N GLU A 125 9.27 -1.54 -16.02
CA GLU A 125 8.99 -2.56 -15.02
C GLU A 125 8.42 -1.86 -13.79
N PHE A 126 7.26 -2.31 -13.31
CA PHE A 126 6.56 -1.67 -12.21
C PHE A 126 6.62 -2.54 -10.95
N MET A 127 7.05 -1.93 -9.85
CA MET A 127 6.94 -2.52 -8.52
C MET A 127 5.62 -2.07 -7.90
N VAL A 128 4.57 -2.86 -8.15
CA VAL A 128 3.23 -2.58 -7.63
C VAL A 128 2.88 -3.56 -6.54
N HIS A 129 2.50 -3.08 -5.37
CA HIS A 129 1.98 -3.94 -4.30
C HIS A 129 0.47 -4.05 -4.44
N GLN A 130 -0.04 -5.27 -4.47
CA GLN A 130 -1.46 -5.53 -4.32
C GLN A 130 -1.81 -5.55 -2.83
N TRP A 131 -2.74 -4.71 -2.40
CA TRP A 131 -3.17 -4.54 -1.00
C TRP A 131 -4.68 -4.76 -0.81
N ASP A 132 -5.39 -5.14 -1.86
CA ASP A 132 -6.84 -5.35 -1.88
C ASP A 132 -7.42 -6.09 -0.66
N ARG A 133 -6.89 -7.25 -0.30
CA ARG A 133 -7.37 -8.03 0.86
C ARG A 133 -7.00 -7.41 2.20
N ILE A 134 -5.84 -6.74 2.27
CA ILE A 134 -5.34 -6.05 3.47
C ILE A 134 -6.24 -4.85 3.78
N MET A 135 -6.61 -4.11 2.73
CA MET A 135 -7.44 -2.90 2.82
C MET A 135 -8.93 -3.20 2.65
N GLY A 136 -9.31 -4.42 2.31
CA GLY A 136 -10.71 -4.82 2.13
C GLY A 136 -11.40 -4.15 0.95
N GLU A 137 -10.63 -3.74 -0.05
CA GLU A 137 -11.10 -2.98 -1.20
C GLU A 137 -10.54 -3.62 -2.48
N GLU A 138 -11.41 -4.02 -3.40
CA GLU A 138 -10.98 -4.62 -4.66
C GLU A 138 -10.13 -3.63 -5.47
N GLY A 139 -9.07 -4.13 -6.10
CA GLY A 139 -8.21 -3.28 -6.94
C GLY A 139 -7.34 -2.29 -6.16
N TYR A 140 -7.13 -2.49 -4.86
CA TYR A 140 -6.22 -1.64 -4.10
C TYR A 140 -4.76 -1.96 -4.48
N TYR A 141 -4.17 -1.14 -5.34
CA TYR A 141 -2.79 -1.25 -5.81
C TYR A 141 -1.97 -0.02 -5.40
N ILE A 142 -0.72 -0.26 -5.01
CA ILE A 142 0.23 0.78 -4.62
C ILE A 142 1.46 0.67 -5.53
N LEU A 143 1.70 1.69 -6.34
CA LEU A 143 2.92 1.87 -7.11
C LEU A 143 4.04 2.40 -6.21
N ASP A 144 5.04 1.58 -5.93
CA ASP A 144 6.18 1.87 -5.06
C ASP A 144 7.37 2.38 -5.87
N GLU A 145 7.74 1.66 -6.94
CA GLU A 145 8.93 1.97 -7.72
C GLU A 145 8.75 1.59 -9.19
N ILE A 146 9.51 2.25 -10.06
CA ILE A 146 9.55 2.00 -11.50
C ILE A 146 11.01 1.79 -11.91
N ARG A 147 11.25 0.80 -12.77
CA ARG A 147 12.50 0.67 -13.51
C ARG A 147 12.26 0.84 -15.00
N TYR A 148 13.32 1.19 -15.71
CA TYR A 148 13.32 1.27 -17.15
C TYR A 148 14.54 0.51 -17.69
N GLY A 149 14.30 -0.60 -18.39
CA GLY A 149 15.35 -1.46 -18.93
C GLY A 149 16.24 -2.04 -17.83
N ASN A 150 15.65 -2.57 -16.75
CA ASN A 150 16.30 -3.04 -15.51
C ASN A 150 17.01 -1.97 -14.66
N GLU A 151 17.01 -0.70 -15.06
CA GLU A 151 17.68 0.37 -14.31
C GLU A 151 16.68 1.18 -13.47
N PHE A 152 17.08 1.51 -12.24
CA PHE A 152 16.36 2.49 -11.42
C PHE A 152 16.43 3.89 -12.04
N ALA A 153 15.48 4.75 -11.69
CA ALA A 153 15.54 6.15 -12.10
C ALA A 153 16.85 6.81 -11.64
N THR A 154 17.40 7.66 -12.49
CA THR A 154 18.57 8.50 -12.18
C THR A 154 18.25 9.51 -11.08
N SER A 155 17.00 9.95 -10.99
CA SER A 155 16.51 10.79 -9.92
C SER A 155 15.02 10.56 -9.67
N HIS A 156 14.63 10.70 -8.40
CA HIS A 156 13.25 10.61 -7.93
C HIS A 156 12.84 11.95 -7.30
N ASP A 157 11.60 12.34 -7.51
CA ASP A 157 10.96 13.47 -6.83
C ASP A 157 9.69 12.96 -6.16
N TRP A 158 9.73 12.89 -4.84
CA TRP A 158 8.65 12.41 -3.98
C TRP A 158 8.19 13.57 -3.10
N CYS A 159 6.88 13.75 -2.95
CA CYS A 159 6.32 14.83 -2.14
C CYS A 159 6.66 14.68 -0.65
N ASP A 160 6.69 15.77 0.10
CA ASP A 160 6.61 15.70 1.56
C ASP A 160 5.13 15.69 1.99
N ALA A 161 4.64 14.55 2.48
CA ALA A 161 3.25 14.42 2.91
C ALA A 161 2.93 15.32 4.12
N SER A 162 1.86 16.12 4.05
CA SER A 162 1.51 17.10 5.10
C SER A 162 0.01 17.30 5.35
N GLY A 163 -0.87 16.83 4.46
CA GLY A 163 -2.33 16.98 4.52
C GLY A 163 -3.11 15.69 4.81
N PHE A 164 -2.43 14.61 5.19
CA PHE A 164 -3.01 13.27 5.23
C PHE A 164 -3.92 13.02 6.43
N THR A 165 -4.83 12.04 6.28
CA THR A 165 -5.60 11.48 7.39
C THR A 165 -5.14 10.06 7.67
N LEU A 166 -4.90 9.75 8.94
CA LEU A 166 -4.50 8.40 9.34
C LEU A 166 -5.67 7.44 9.17
N VAL A 167 -5.42 6.29 8.54
CA VAL A 167 -6.42 5.22 8.40
C VAL A 167 -6.76 4.66 9.78
N ALA A 168 -7.99 4.20 9.97
CA ALA A 168 -8.34 3.42 11.16
C ALA A 168 -7.39 2.21 11.25
N PRO A 169 -6.72 1.99 12.41
CA PRO A 169 -5.83 0.85 12.58
C PRO A 169 -6.58 -0.46 12.34
N ARG A 170 -5.95 -1.40 11.65
CA ARG A 170 -6.55 -2.70 11.35
C ARG A 170 -5.68 -3.82 11.89
N ILE A 171 -6.31 -4.83 12.47
CA ILE A 171 -5.65 -6.06 12.92
C ILE A 171 -6.04 -7.18 11.96
N ILE A 172 -5.07 -7.98 11.55
CA ILE A 172 -5.24 -9.14 10.68
C ILE A 172 -4.78 -10.37 11.47
N ASP A 173 -5.66 -11.36 11.64
CA ASP A 173 -5.31 -12.65 12.22
C ASP A 173 -4.73 -13.58 11.15
N LEU A 174 -3.43 -13.84 11.21
CA LEU A 174 -2.72 -14.69 10.26
C LEU A 174 -3.14 -16.15 10.34
N ASP A 175 -3.66 -16.64 11.47
CA ASP A 175 -4.16 -18.01 11.54
C ASP A 175 -5.46 -18.14 10.73
N GLU A 176 -6.30 -17.10 10.70
CA GLU A 176 -7.46 -17.04 9.81
C GLU A 176 -7.03 -17.03 8.34
N VAL A 177 -6.08 -16.15 7.98
CA VAL A 177 -5.57 -16.07 6.61
C VAL A 177 -4.98 -17.41 6.14
N ARG A 178 -4.18 -18.07 6.99
CA ARG A 178 -3.60 -19.39 6.69
C ARG A 178 -4.67 -20.46 6.48
N ARG A 179 -5.74 -20.45 7.28
CA ARG A 179 -6.87 -21.39 7.11
C ARG A 179 -7.59 -21.19 5.79
N GLU A 180 -7.88 -19.95 5.42
CA GLU A 180 -8.53 -19.63 4.14
C GLU A 180 -7.69 -20.08 2.94
N LEU A 181 -6.38 -19.83 2.98
CA LEU A 181 -5.46 -20.27 1.92
C LEU A 181 -5.38 -21.79 1.82
N ALA A 182 -5.37 -22.51 2.95
CA ALA A 182 -5.38 -23.97 2.97
C ALA A 182 -6.67 -24.58 2.38
N GLN A 183 -7.77 -23.84 2.38
CA GLN A 183 -9.06 -24.26 1.83
C GLN A 183 -9.21 -23.95 0.33
N GLY A 184 -8.17 -23.42 -0.32
CA GLY A 184 -8.21 -23.08 -1.74
C GLY A 184 -9.09 -21.87 -2.05
N GLY A 185 -9.28 -20.98 -1.07
CA GLY A 185 -9.91 -19.67 -1.32
C GLY A 185 -9.19 -18.97 -2.46
N PRO A 186 -9.89 -18.39 -3.46
CA PRO A 186 -9.23 -17.74 -4.58
C PRO A 186 -8.34 -16.61 -4.07
N GLU A 187 -7.15 -16.46 -4.63
CA GLU A 187 -6.18 -15.41 -4.23
C GLU A 187 -6.77 -13.98 -4.33
N HIS A 188 -7.91 -13.84 -5.00
CA HIS A 188 -8.65 -12.59 -5.25
C HIS A 188 -10.16 -12.64 -4.90
N MET A 189 -10.70 -13.73 -4.35
CA MET A 189 -12.12 -13.82 -3.96
C MET A 189 -12.26 -14.29 -2.51
N GLY A 190 -11.93 -13.39 -1.59
CA GLY A 190 -12.25 -13.55 -0.18
C GLY A 190 -12.84 -12.25 0.35
N PRO A 191 -13.69 -12.29 1.40
CA PRO A 191 -14.06 -11.09 2.12
C PRO A 191 -12.79 -10.35 2.59
N ALA A 192 -12.89 -9.04 2.74
CA ALA A 192 -11.87 -8.24 3.44
C ALA A 192 -11.43 -8.96 4.71
N PHE A 193 -10.13 -8.93 5.05
CA PHE A 193 -9.72 -9.45 6.36
C PHE A 193 -10.55 -8.75 7.42
N PRO A 194 -11.17 -9.50 8.36
CA PRO A 194 -12.10 -8.92 9.29
C PRO A 194 -11.36 -7.85 10.09
N SER A 195 -11.69 -6.59 9.83
CA SER A 195 -11.56 -5.56 10.85
C SER A 195 -12.38 -6.04 12.05
N PRO A 196 -11.94 -5.80 13.30
CA PRO A 196 -12.73 -6.11 14.48
C PRO A 196 -14.15 -5.64 14.22
N GLN A 197 -15.10 -6.59 14.24
CA GLN A 197 -16.50 -6.28 13.97
C GLN A 197 -16.84 -5.05 14.81
N HIS A 198 -17.33 -3.99 14.17
CA HIS A 198 -17.93 -2.88 14.90
C HIS A 198 -19.03 -3.49 15.75
N THR A 199 -18.73 -3.78 17.02
CA THR A 199 -19.75 -4.11 18.00
C THR A 199 -20.63 -2.88 18.07
N THR A 200 -21.78 -2.94 17.41
CA THR A 200 -22.82 -1.94 17.56
C THR A 200 -23.06 -1.81 19.05
N PRO A 201 -22.95 -0.61 19.66
CA PRO A 201 -23.20 -0.48 21.08
C PRO A 201 -24.64 -0.95 21.34
N SER A 202 -24.80 -1.94 22.21
CA SER A 202 -26.10 -2.38 22.67
C SER A 202 -26.89 -1.16 23.15
N PRO A 203 -28.17 -1.00 22.76
CA PRO A 203 -28.97 0.11 23.23
C PRO A 203 -29.04 0.03 24.76
N LYS A 204 -28.59 1.11 25.43
CA LYS A 204 -28.77 1.25 26.88
C LYS A 204 -30.27 1.19 27.17
N SER A 205 -30.67 0.25 28.01
CA SER A 205 -32.00 0.24 28.61
C SER A 205 -32.22 1.56 29.36
N PRO A 206 -33.35 2.25 29.16
CA PRO A 206 -33.66 3.43 29.94
C PRO A 206 -33.98 3.02 31.39
N GLU A 207 -33.35 3.72 32.34
CA GLU A 207 -33.81 3.83 33.74
C GLU A 207 -35.03 4.74 33.84
#